data_AF-A0A7W5GVD8-F1
#
_entry.id   AF-A0A7W5GVD8-F1
#
_cell.length_a   1.000
_cell.length_b   1.000
_cell.length_c   1.000
_cell.angle_alpha   90.00
_cell.angle_beta   90.00
_cell.angle_gamma   90.00
#
_symmetry.space_group_name_H-M   'P 1'
#
loop_
_entity.id
_entity.type
_entity.pdbx_description
1 polymer ?
#
loop_
_entity_poly.entity_id
_entity_poly.type
_entity_poly.pdbx_seq_one_letter_code
_entity_poly.pdbx_strand_id
1 'polypeptide(L)'
;MQDTPNDVFVGSSSEFLAKNKQFVPLLKEIFSKAALDPPLNINLWGDWFEGHIGAETYQILDLAAKTSEWAILVFSQDDLRQTVAESLKKVEDAKAQNTKITVRDNVLFELGLFYGHIGTKRVFILEQVGKGEASHVAGDIRGIQRLRFSDKKSLEAALQRIVALIKERSADFLPRWAPASSLAIGYFEQAIRPFVERRREHEAKLGPFTVELLVPHNSFHGLDIANVRHVFGAGCEQSDPSGGAEGRPMLWSLKGKRDLYFDIPTTLLTAERVIDGYMNNTATATEKARMYRSQANAFANEVRMRSKAFREVRIVDLHDIDEIRTYLEAKRKAG
;
A
#
# COMPACT_ATOMS: atom_id res chain seq x y z
N MET A 1 -10.49 -0.02 -16.95
CA MET A 1 -9.39 0.09 -15.98
C MET A 1 -9.63 -0.97 -14.93
N GLN A 2 -8.70 -1.91 -14.76
CA GLN A 2 -8.67 -2.74 -13.57
C GLN A 2 -7.75 -2.02 -12.59
N ASP A 3 -8.33 -1.43 -11.55
CA ASP A 3 -7.53 -0.79 -10.51
C ASP A 3 -6.63 -1.83 -9.86
N THR A 4 -5.36 -1.47 -9.73
CA THR A 4 -4.33 -2.39 -9.28
C THR A 4 -4.53 -2.69 -7.79
N PRO A 5 -4.67 -3.96 -7.35
CA PRO A 5 -5.13 -4.27 -6.01
C PRO A 5 -4.14 -3.85 -4.92
N ASN A 6 -4.68 -3.50 -3.75
CA ASN A 6 -3.90 -3.29 -2.53
C ASN A 6 -3.60 -4.64 -1.86
N ASP A 7 -2.31 -4.94 -1.69
CA ASP A 7 -1.86 -6.19 -1.08
C ASP A 7 -2.07 -6.17 0.46
N VAL A 8 -2.71 -7.21 0.99
CA VAL A 8 -2.94 -7.45 2.42
C VAL A 8 -2.16 -8.69 2.83
N PHE A 9 -1.15 -8.50 3.69
CA PHE A 9 -0.44 -9.60 4.32
C PHE A 9 -1.26 -10.23 5.44
N VAL A 10 -1.27 -11.56 5.51
CA VAL A 10 -1.90 -12.28 6.62
C VAL A 10 -0.92 -13.27 7.24
N GLY A 11 -0.41 -12.89 8.41
CA GLY A 11 0.48 -13.71 9.24
C GLY A 11 -0.33 -14.56 10.20
N SER A 12 -0.11 -15.88 10.18
CA SER A 12 -0.70 -16.82 11.13
C SER A 12 0.18 -18.06 11.25
N SER A 13 0.20 -18.69 12.43
CA SER A 13 0.91 -19.96 12.61
C SER A 13 0.24 -21.10 11.83
N SER A 14 1.05 -22.06 11.37
CA SER A 14 0.58 -23.27 10.69
C SER A 14 -0.37 -24.08 11.58
N GLU A 15 -0.12 -24.06 12.89
CA GLU A 15 -0.93 -24.69 13.94
C GLU A 15 -2.34 -24.08 14.00
N PHE A 16 -2.42 -22.75 13.96
CA PHE A 16 -3.70 -22.03 13.90
C PHE A 16 -4.51 -22.42 12.66
N LEU A 17 -3.88 -22.44 11.48
CA LEU A 17 -4.54 -22.80 10.22
C LEU A 17 -5.05 -24.25 10.24
N ALA A 18 -4.26 -25.18 10.78
CA ALA A 18 -4.66 -26.58 10.92
C ALA A 18 -5.91 -26.75 11.80
N LYS A 19 -6.01 -25.98 12.88
CA LYS A 19 -7.15 -25.99 13.82
C LYS A 19 -8.37 -25.19 13.32
N ASN A 20 -8.17 -24.20 12.45
CA ASN A 20 -9.20 -23.26 12.00
C ASN A 20 -9.37 -23.26 10.48
N LYS A 21 -9.71 -24.42 9.90
CA LYS A 21 -9.82 -24.60 8.43
C LYS A 21 -10.77 -23.61 7.74
N GLN A 22 -11.76 -23.08 8.46
CA GLN A 22 -12.70 -22.08 7.99
C GLN A 22 -12.14 -20.66 7.89
N PHE A 23 -10.96 -20.38 8.47
CA PHE A 23 -10.40 -19.02 8.54
C PHE A 23 -10.11 -18.44 7.15
N VAL A 24 -9.34 -19.15 6.33
CA VAL A 24 -8.94 -18.66 5.00
C VAL A 24 -10.15 -18.50 4.06
N PRO A 25 -11.08 -19.46 3.95
CA PRO A 25 -12.29 -19.27 3.13
C PRO A 25 -13.12 -18.05 3.57
N LEU A 26 -13.35 -17.89 4.88
CA LEU A 26 -14.13 -16.78 5.42
C LEU A 26 -13.45 -15.42 5.17
N LEU A 27 -12.13 -15.35 5.38
CA LEU A 27 -11.32 -14.18 5.09
C LEU A 27 -11.45 -13.76 3.62
N LYS A 28 -11.23 -14.68 2.68
CA LYS A 28 -11.32 -14.40 1.24
C LYS A 28 -12.74 -14.00 0.83
N GLU A 29 -13.76 -14.63 1.39
CA GLU A 29 -15.16 -14.28 1.13
C GLU A 29 -15.48 -12.86 1.58
N ILE A 30 -15.11 -12.48 2.80
CA ILE A 30 -15.41 -11.15 3.35
C ILE A 30 -14.64 -10.07 2.58
N PHE A 31 -13.36 -10.29 2.28
CA PHE A 31 -12.52 -9.31 1.62
C PHE A 31 -12.89 -9.11 0.14
N SER A 32 -13.28 -10.17 -0.57
CA SER A 32 -13.78 -10.03 -1.96
C SER A 32 -15.10 -9.26 -2.05
N LYS A 33 -15.94 -9.31 -1.02
CA LYS A 33 -17.22 -8.57 -0.94
C LYS A 33 -17.07 -7.11 -0.48
N ALA A 34 -15.88 -6.66 -0.10
CA ALA A 34 -15.65 -5.35 0.50
C ALA A 34 -15.96 -4.15 -0.43
N ALA A 35 -16.06 -4.38 -1.75
CA ALA A 35 -16.26 -3.33 -2.76
C ALA A 35 -15.37 -2.10 -2.53
N LEU A 36 -14.07 -2.37 -2.38
CA LEU A 36 -13.01 -1.37 -2.25
C LEU A 36 -12.42 -1.06 -3.62
N ASP A 37 -12.04 0.20 -3.80
CA ASP A 37 -11.35 0.71 -4.98
C ASP A 37 -10.03 1.38 -4.53
N PRO A 38 -8.86 0.79 -4.83
CA PRO A 38 -8.68 -0.48 -5.55
C PRO A 38 -9.06 -1.71 -4.69
N PRO A 39 -9.33 -2.88 -5.33
CA PRO A 39 -9.67 -4.11 -4.63
C PRO A 39 -8.54 -4.61 -3.72
N LEU A 40 -8.86 -5.45 -2.73
CA LEU A 40 -7.87 -6.04 -1.82
C LEU A 40 -7.39 -7.40 -2.34
N ASN A 41 -6.08 -7.63 -2.34
CA ASN A 41 -5.49 -8.93 -2.63
C ASN A 41 -4.92 -9.55 -1.34
N ILE A 42 -5.41 -10.73 -0.96
CA ILE A 42 -4.99 -11.43 0.26
C ILE A 42 -3.79 -12.33 -0.03
N ASN A 43 -2.68 -12.10 0.69
CA ASN A 43 -1.47 -12.89 0.60
C ASN A 43 -1.19 -13.55 1.97
N LEU A 44 -1.27 -14.88 2.05
CA LEU A 44 -1.00 -15.61 3.29
C LEU A 44 0.50 -15.78 3.48
N TRP A 45 0.98 -15.74 4.73
CA TRP A 45 2.39 -15.94 5.04
C TRP A 45 2.99 -17.22 4.45
N GLY A 46 2.25 -18.33 4.49
CA GLY A 46 2.71 -19.61 3.93
C GLY A 46 3.00 -19.57 2.43
N ASP A 47 2.32 -18.69 1.68
CA ASP A 47 2.44 -18.60 0.23
C ASP A 47 3.73 -17.87 -0.19
N TRP A 48 4.39 -17.15 0.73
CA TRP A 48 5.59 -16.36 0.43
C TRP A 48 6.87 -17.19 0.27
N PHE A 49 6.86 -18.45 0.67
CA PHE A 49 8.03 -19.34 0.51
C PHE A 49 8.04 -20.06 -0.83
N GLU A 50 6.96 -19.99 -1.61
CA GLU A 50 6.89 -20.59 -2.93
C GLU A 50 7.93 -19.93 -3.85
N GLY A 51 8.90 -20.72 -4.32
CA GLY A 51 9.98 -20.23 -5.19
C GLY A 51 11.22 -19.69 -4.46
N HIS A 52 11.23 -19.65 -3.12
CA HIS A 52 12.32 -19.12 -2.30
C HIS A 52 13.12 -20.21 -1.56
N ILE A 53 13.66 -21.18 -2.31
CA ILE A 53 14.46 -22.28 -1.72
C ILE A 53 15.77 -21.72 -1.17
N GLY A 54 16.02 -21.92 0.13
CA GLY A 54 17.26 -21.52 0.80
C GLY A 54 17.32 -20.03 1.19
N ALA A 55 16.23 -19.28 0.99
CA ALA A 55 16.13 -17.90 1.45
C ALA A 55 15.94 -17.84 2.98
N GLU A 56 16.49 -16.81 3.60
CA GLU A 56 16.30 -16.55 5.02
C GLU A 56 14.85 -16.14 5.29
N THR A 57 14.20 -16.77 6.26
CA THR A 57 12.82 -16.44 6.67
C THR A 57 12.63 -14.96 6.95
N TYR A 58 13.63 -14.32 7.57
CA TYR A 58 13.62 -12.90 7.85
C TYR A 58 13.54 -12.05 6.57
N GLN A 59 14.34 -12.40 5.56
CA GLN A 59 14.38 -11.68 4.30
C GLN A 59 13.02 -11.72 3.58
N ILE A 60 12.36 -12.88 3.57
CA ILE A 60 11.03 -13.03 2.97
C ILE A 60 9.99 -12.21 3.75
N LEU A 61 10.06 -12.22 5.09
CA LEU A 61 9.15 -11.47 5.93
C LEU A 61 9.32 -9.94 5.76
N ASP A 62 10.56 -9.47 5.68
CA ASP A 62 10.90 -8.08 5.41
C ASP A 62 10.39 -7.62 4.04
N LEU A 63 10.54 -8.49 3.03
CA LEU A 63 9.99 -8.25 1.70
C LEU A 63 8.46 -8.18 1.72
N ALA A 64 7.79 -9.07 2.44
CA ALA A 64 6.33 -9.03 2.62
C ALA A 64 5.88 -7.73 3.28
N ALA A 65 6.62 -7.24 4.29
CA ALA A 65 6.32 -5.98 4.97
C ALA A 65 6.44 -4.76 4.06
N LYS A 66 7.43 -4.72 3.15
CA LYS A 66 7.66 -3.59 2.23
C LYS A 66 6.68 -3.54 1.06
N THR A 67 6.19 -4.70 0.65
CA THR A 67 5.33 -4.85 -0.53
C THR A 67 3.84 -4.79 -0.20
N SER A 68 3.47 -4.99 1.06
CA SER A 68 2.07 -4.96 1.49
C SER A 68 1.59 -3.54 1.79
N GLU A 69 0.30 -3.29 1.57
CA GLU A 69 -0.40 -2.06 1.97
C GLU A 69 -0.98 -2.16 3.37
N TRP A 70 -1.39 -3.38 3.74
CA TRP A 70 -2.05 -3.70 5.00
C TRP A 70 -1.50 -5.02 5.55
N ALA A 71 -1.62 -5.21 6.86
CA ALA A 71 -1.28 -6.48 7.48
C ALA A 71 -2.30 -6.89 8.54
N ILE A 72 -2.58 -8.19 8.60
CA ILE A 72 -3.38 -8.83 9.64
C ILE A 72 -2.49 -9.90 10.27
N LEU A 73 -2.18 -9.73 11.54
CA LEU A 73 -1.38 -10.68 12.30
C LEU A 73 -2.29 -11.42 13.27
N VAL A 74 -2.39 -12.74 13.10
CA VAL A 74 -3.25 -13.60 13.90
C VAL A 74 -2.48 -14.07 15.13
N PHE A 75 -2.98 -13.71 16.30
CA PHE A 75 -2.40 -14.10 17.59
C PHE A 75 -3.25 -15.24 18.13
N SER A 76 -2.83 -16.49 17.92
CA SER A 76 -3.59 -17.65 18.39
C SER A 76 -3.29 -17.97 19.86
N GLN A 77 -4.14 -18.80 20.50
CA GLN A 77 -3.87 -19.24 21.88
C GLN A 77 -2.58 -20.04 22.02
N ASP A 78 -2.16 -20.75 20.97
CA ASP A 78 -0.92 -21.52 20.99
C ASP A 78 0.31 -20.59 20.94
N ASP A 79 0.18 -19.42 20.31
CA ASP A 79 1.20 -18.37 20.29
C ASP A 79 1.31 -17.61 21.62
N LEU A 80 0.35 -17.81 22.52
CA LEU A 80 0.27 -17.15 23.84
C LEU A 80 0.73 -18.06 24.99
N ARG A 81 0.79 -19.39 24.77
CA ARG A 81 0.91 -20.38 25.85
C ARG A 81 2.31 -20.98 26.07
N GLN A 82 3.25 -20.85 25.13
CA GLN A 82 4.50 -21.62 25.19
C GLN A 82 5.56 -21.11 26.18
N THR A 83 5.61 -19.81 26.48
CA THR A 83 6.67 -19.26 27.37
C THR A 83 6.50 -19.68 28.84
N VAL A 84 5.28 -20.03 29.25
CA VAL A 84 4.99 -20.49 30.62
C VAL A 84 5.45 -21.93 30.84
N ALA A 85 5.33 -22.80 29.83
CA ALA A 85 5.61 -24.23 29.97
C ALA A 85 7.12 -24.56 29.97
N GLU A 86 7.95 -23.81 29.24
CA GLU A 86 9.39 -24.07 29.18
C GLU A 86 10.13 -23.51 30.41
N SER A 87 9.68 -22.38 30.95
CA SER A 87 10.22 -21.77 32.18
C SER A 87 9.85 -22.56 33.45
N LEU A 88 8.74 -23.30 33.44
CA LEU A 88 8.21 -24.03 34.60
C LEU A 88 8.61 -25.52 34.65
N LYS A 89 9.38 -26.02 33.68
CA LYS A 89 9.93 -27.40 33.76
C LYS A 89 10.97 -27.61 34.88
N LYS A 90 11.30 -26.57 35.66
CA LYS A 90 12.32 -26.65 36.71
C LYS A 90 11.94 -26.19 38.12
N VAL A 91 10.68 -25.89 38.44
CA VAL A 91 10.33 -25.53 39.82
C VAL A 91 8.99 -26.16 40.23
N GLU A 92 9.05 -27.04 41.23
CA GLU A 92 7.91 -27.78 41.82
C GLU A 92 6.89 -26.90 42.58
N ASP A 93 7.03 -25.58 42.57
CA ASP A 93 6.22 -24.66 43.39
C ASP A 93 5.13 -23.89 42.62
N ALA A 94 4.47 -24.56 41.66
CA ALA A 94 3.44 -23.98 40.80
C ALA A 94 2.03 -23.87 41.45
N LYS A 95 1.93 -23.41 42.71
CA LYS A 95 0.62 -23.17 43.37
C LYS A 95 0.34 -21.72 43.78
N ALA A 96 1.28 -20.80 43.58
CA ALA A 96 1.06 -19.40 43.93
C ALA A 96 1.82 -18.46 43.01
N GLN A 97 1.43 -18.34 41.73
CA GLN A 97 1.85 -17.21 40.92
C GLN A 97 0.91 -17.06 39.71
N ASN A 98 0.30 -15.87 39.61
CA ASN A 98 -0.48 -15.41 38.45
C ASN A 98 0.30 -15.71 37.15
N THR A 99 -0.16 -16.70 36.40
CA THR A 99 0.38 -17.10 35.10
C THR A 99 0.22 -15.94 34.12
N LYS A 100 1.29 -15.14 33.98
CA LYS A 100 1.38 -14.10 32.94
C LYS A 100 1.58 -14.79 31.60
N ILE A 101 0.50 -14.84 30.82
CA ILE A 101 0.49 -15.22 29.41
C ILE A 101 1.37 -14.20 28.65
N THR A 102 2.35 -14.66 27.87
CA THR A 102 3.26 -13.82 27.07
C THR A 102 3.26 -14.27 25.62
N VAL A 103 3.21 -13.33 24.68
CA VAL A 103 3.18 -13.56 23.23
C VAL A 103 4.52 -14.15 22.76
N ARG A 104 4.53 -15.14 21.86
CA ARG A 104 5.75 -15.67 21.18
C ARG A 104 6.60 -14.53 20.61
N ASP A 105 7.91 -14.60 20.77
CA ASP A 105 8.87 -13.58 20.31
C ASP A 105 8.77 -13.29 18.81
N ASN A 106 8.53 -14.32 18.00
CA ASN A 106 8.35 -14.19 16.53
C ASN A 106 7.13 -13.33 16.16
N VAL A 107 6.05 -13.40 16.95
CA VAL A 107 4.81 -12.67 16.67
C VAL A 107 4.97 -11.18 17.01
N LEU A 108 5.70 -10.86 18.09
CA LEU A 108 6.06 -9.46 18.40
C LEU A 108 7.06 -8.89 17.40
N PHE A 109 7.98 -9.73 16.92
CA PHE A 109 8.93 -9.36 15.89
C PHE A 109 8.24 -9.07 14.54
N GLU A 110 7.38 -9.96 14.07
CA GLU A 110 6.52 -9.74 12.89
C GLU A 110 5.71 -8.46 13.03
N LEU A 111 5.06 -8.27 14.19
CA LEU A 111 4.33 -7.04 14.50
C LEU A 111 5.22 -5.80 14.37
N GLY A 112 6.39 -5.79 15.00
CA GLY A 112 7.33 -4.68 14.95
C GLY A 112 7.81 -4.37 13.52
N LEU A 113 8.07 -5.40 12.72
CA LEU A 113 8.54 -5.25 11.34
C LEU A 113 7.49 -4.59 10.44
N PHE A 114 6.24 -5.06 10.49
CA PHE A 114 5.14 -4.44 9.74
C PHE A 114 4.81 -3.04 10.26
N TYR A 115 4.94 -2.81 11.56
CA TYR A 115 4.75 -1.50 12.18
C TYR A 115 5.74 -0.47 11.64
N GLY A 116 7.01 -0.84 11.57
CA GLY A 116 8.06 0.03 11.06
C GLY A 116 7.85 0.41 9.60
N HIS A 117 7.37 -0.53 8.77
CA HIS A 117 7.22 -0.31 7.33
C HIS A 117 5.91 0.39 6.94
N ILE A 118 4.77 -0.15 7.37
CA ILE A 118 3.46 0.31 6.89
C ILE A 118 2.69 1.13 7.94
N GLY A 119 3.19 1.19 9.17
CA GLY A 119 2.65 2.03 10.24
C GLY A 119 1.49 1.41 11.01
N THR A 120 1.30 1.87 12.24
CA THR A 120 0.35 1.30 13.22
C THR A 120 -1.12 1.35 12.80
N LYS A 121 -1.47 2.25 11.88
CA LYS A 121 -2.83 2.38 11.34
C LYS A 121 -3.11 1.40 10.21
N ARG A 122 -2.12 0.71 9.68
CA ARG A 122 -2.28 -0.26 8.58
C ARG A 122 -2.11 -1.72 8.99
N VAL A 123 -1.80 -1.95 10.27
CA VAL A 123 -1.61 -3.28 10.84
C VAL A 123 -2.69 -3.57 11.87
N PHE A 124 -3.32 -4.73 11.74
CA PHE A 124 -4.38 -5.22 12.61
C PHE A 124 -3.91 -6.46 13.36
N ILE A 125 -4.18 -6.52 14.67
CA ILE A 125 -4.01 -7.74 15.44
C ILE A 125 -5.36 -8.43 15.54
N LEU A 126 -5.42 -9.67 15.05
CA LEU A 126 -6.58 -10.53 15.18
C LEU A 126 -6.29 -11.60 16.23
N GLU A 127 -6.82 -11.40 17.43
CA GLU A 127 -6.52 -12.22 18.59
C GLU A 127 -7.58 -13.29 18.81
N GLN A 128 -7.15 -14.55 18.89
CA GLN A 128 -7.99 -15.66 19.33
C GLN A 128 -8.00 -15.70 20.87
N VAL A 129 -9.15 -15.43 21.47
CA VAL A 129 -9.33 -15.51 22.93
C VAL A 129 -9.96 -16.85 23.34
N GLY A 130 -9.50 -17.38 24.47
CA GLY A 130 -10.15 -18.52 25.12
C GLY A 130 -11.46 -18.13 25.77
N LYS A 131 -12.39 -19.08 25.93
CA LYS A 131 -13.59 -18.85 26.74
C LYS A 131 -13.15 -18.48 28.17
N GLY A 132 -13.22 -17.20 28.51
CA GLY A 132 -12.92 -16.68 29.84
C GLY A 132 -11.47 -16.23 30.10
N GLU A 133 -10.55 -16.34 29.14
CA GLU A 133 -9.14 -15.94 29.33
C GLU A 133 -8.84 -14.64 28.58
N ALA A 134 -8.50 -13.58 29.33
CA ALA A 134 -7.90 -12.38 28.75
C ALA A 134 -6.40 -12.65 28.52
N SER A 135 -5.96 -12.64 27.26
CA SER A 135 -4.52 -12.66 26.96
C SER A 135 -3.86 -11.43 27.58
N HIS A 136 -2.88 -11.65 28.46
CA HIS A 136 -2.01 -10.60 28.94
C HIS A 136 -1.11 -10.19 27.78
N VAL A 137 -1.32 -8.97 27.30
CA VAL A 137 -0.50 -8.39 26.24
C VAL A 137 0.37 -7.30 26.85
N ALA A 138 1.62 -7.23 26.39
CA ALA A 138 2.57 -6.21 26.80
C ALA A 138 1.93 -4.81 26.74
N GLY A 139 2.12 -4.01 27.79
CA GLY A 139 1.56 -2.65 27.86
C GLY A 139 2.03 -1.76 26.70
N ASP A 140 3.20 -2.06 26.14
CA ASP A 140 3.85 -1.32 25.06
C ASP A 140 3.10 -1.39 23.73
N ILE A 141 2.20 -2.36 23.57
CA ILE A 141 1.36 -2.49 22.38
C ILE A 141 -0.08 -1.97 22.59
N ARG A 142 -0.31 -1.17 23.65
CA ARG A 142 -1.57 -0.44 23.84
C ARG A 142 -1.72 0.66 22.78
N GLY A 143 -2.88 0.73 22.14
CA GLY A 143 -3.18 1.66 21.03
C GLY A 143 -3.16 1.00 19.65
N ILE A 144 -2.69 -0.25 19.57
CA ILE A 144 -2.84 -1.10 18.39
C ILE A 144 -4.29 -1.51 18.21
N GLN A 145 -4.77 -1.50 16.97
CA GLN A 145 -6.09 -2.03 16.60
C GLN A 145 -6.13 -3.54 16.78
N ARG A 146 -6.62 -3.94 17.95
CA ARG A 146 -6.75 -5.31 18.38
C ARG A 146 -8.22 -5.72 18.32
N LEU A 147 -8.49 -6.75 17.54
CA LEU A 147 -9.83 -7.32 17.38
C LEU A 147 -9.79 -8.75 17.90
N ARG A 148 -10.80 -9.12 18.68
CA ARG A 148 -10.86 -10.39 19.40
C ARG A 148 -11.92 -11.30 18.80
N PHE A 149 -11.64 -12.60 18.78
CA PHE A 149 -12.62 -13.61 18.42
C PHE A 149 -12.44 -14.88 19.26
N SER A 150 -13.54 -15.56 19.55
CA SER A 150 -13.58 -16.86 20.24
C SER A 150 -14.27 -17.95 19.44
N ASP A 151 -15.02 -17.56 18.41
CA ASP A 151 -15.88 -18.42 17.60
C ASP A 151 -16.03 -17.83 16.18
N LYS A 152 -16.72 -18.56 15.30
CA LYS A 152 -16.93 -18.15 13.90
C LYS A 152 -17.64 -16.79 13.77
N LYS A 153 -18.65 -16.53 14.62
CA LYS A 153 -19.47 -15.31 14.52
C LYS A 153 -18.66 -14.07 14.93
N SER A 154 -17.90 -14.18 16.01
CA SER A 154 -17.00 -13.12 16.46
C SER A 154 -15.83 -12.90 15.50
N LEU A 155 -15.32 -13.98 14.86
CA LEU A 155 -14.32 -13.89 13.80
C LEU A 155 -14.85 -13.12 12.58
N GLU A 156 -16.05 -13.46 12.11
CA GLU A 156 -16.69 -12.76 11.00
C GLU A 156 -16.87 -11.27 11.30
N ALA A 157 -17.39 -10.94 12.48
CA ALA A 157 -17.54 -9.55 12.92
C ALA A 157 -16.19 -8.81 12.99
N ALA A 158 -15.14 -9.46 13.48
CA ALA A 158 -13.80 -8.90 13.52
C ALA A 158 -13.25 -8.62 12.11
N LEU A 159 -13.38 -9.56 11.18
CA LEU A 159 -12.94 -9.40 9.79
C LEU A 159 -13.71 -8.29 9.07
N GLN A 160 -15.03 -8.22 9.26
CA GLN A 160 -15.86 -7.12 8.74
C GLN A 160 -15.42 -5.76 9.30
N ARG A 161 -15.05 -5.72 10.60
CA ARG A 161 -14.51 -4.50 11.21
C ARG A 161 -13.16 -4.11 10.62
N ILE A 162 -12.26 -5.07 10.32
CA ILE A 162 -11.01 -4.79 9.60
C ILE A 162 -11.30 -4.14 8.25
N VAL A 163 -12.19 -4.74 7.45
CA VAL A 163 -12.57 -4.18 6.15
C VAL A 163 -13.11 -2.75 6.27
N ALA A 164 -14.01 -2.50 7.23
CA ALA A 164 -14.53 -1.16 7.48
C ALA A 164 -13.42 -0.16 7.85
N LEU A 165 -12.46 -0.57 8.68
CA LEU A 165 -11.33 0.26 9.07
C LEU A 165 -10.35 0.51 7.91
N ILE A 166 -10.12 -0.47 7.03
CA ILE A 166 -9.37 -0.28 5.79
C ILE A 166 -10.07 0.76 4.93
N LYS A 167 -11.38 0.63 4.71
CA LYS A 167 -12.18 1.59 3.93
C LYS A 167 -12.10 3.01 4.49
N GLU A 168 -12.30 3.15 5.79
CA GLU A 168 -12.21 4.43 6.50
C GLU A 168 -10.81 5.06 6.31
N ARG A 169 -9.75 4.28 6.53
CA ARG A 169 -8.37 4.78 6.48
C ARG A 169 -7.84 5.01 5.07
N SER A 170 -8.38 4.31 4.08
CA SER A 170 -8.14 4.62 2.68
C SER A 170 -8.73 5.98 2.28
N ALA A 171 -9.69 6.56 3.01
CA ALA A 171 -10.19 7.90 2.69
C ALA A 171 -9.21 9.03 3.07
N ASP A 172 -8.43 8.83 4.13
CA ASP A 172 -7.52 9.83 4.69
C ASP A 172 -6.04 9.54 4.47
N PHE A 173 -5.73 8.46 3.73
CA PHE A 173 -4.41 7.99 3.30
C PHE A 173 -3.24 8.59 4.09
N LEU A 174 -2.97 8.01 5.26
CA LEU A 174 -1.80 8.38 6.04
C LEU A 174 -0.52 8.00 5.28
N PRO A 175 0.50 8.88 5.27
CA PRO A 175 1.79 8.60 4.65
C PRO A 175 2.36 7.28 5.15
N ARG A 176 2.92 6.49 4.22
CA ARG A 176 3.77 5.35 4.57
C ARG A 176 5.22 5.79 4.55
N TRP A 177 6.06 5.04 5.26
CA TRP A 177 7.51 5.18 5.14
C TRP A 177 7.99 4.52 3.85
N ALA A 178 7.68 5.16 2.72
CA ALA A 178 8.07 4.74 1.38
C ALA A 178 8.86 5.85 0.69
N PRO A 179 9.95 5.55 -0.03
CA PRO A 179 10.68 6.54 -0.82
C PRO A 179 9.76 7.39 -1.70
N ALA A 180 8.80 6.74 -2.38
CA ALA A 180 7.86 7.40 -3.27
C ALA A 180 6.90 8.38 -2.57
N SER A 181 6.62 8.21 -1.27
CA SER A 181 5.85 9.20 -0.51
C SER A 181 6.60 10.53 -0.43
N SER A 182 7.90 10.52 -0.16
CA SER A 182 8.70 11.76 -0.13
C SER A 182 8.79 12.43 -1.51
N LEU A 183 8.91 11.63 -2.57
CA LEU A 183 8.94 12.10 -3.95
C LEU A 183 7.60 12.76 -4.34
N ALA A 184 6.48 12.18 -3.92
CA ALA A 184 5.14 12.75 -4.14
C ALA A 184 4.97 14.12 -3.49
N ILE A 185 5.48 14.30 -2.26
CA ILE A 185 5.45 15.59 -1.58
C ILE A 185 6.21 16.63 -2.42
N GLY A 186 7.46 16.34 -2.77
CA GLY A 186 8.27 17.26 -3.57
C GLY A 186 7.65 17.56 -4.94
N TYR A 187 7.18 16.53 -5.64
CA TYR A 187 6.50 16.65 -6.93
C TYR A 187 5.26 17.55 -6.86
N PHE A 188 4.40 17.33 -5.87
CA PHE A 188 3.18 18.12 -5.71
C PHE A 188 3.49 19.58 -5.37
N GLU A 189 4.37 19.83 -4.40
CA GLU A 189 4.69 21.18 -3.94
C GLU A 189 5.45 22.00 -4.99
N GLN A 190 6.26 21.37 -5.84
CA GLN A 190 7.13 22.08 -6.80
C GLN A 190 6.55 22.16 -8.21
N ALA A 191 5.74 21.18 -8.63
CA ALA A 191 5.19 21.14 -9.99
C ALA A 191 3.67 21.33 -9.99
N ILE A 192 2.92 20.53 -9.26
CA ILE A 192 1.46 20.49 -9.42
C ILE A 192 0.77 21.69 -8.77
N ARG A 193 1.02 21.96 -7.49
CA ARG A 193 0.43 23.10 -6.79
C ARG A 193 0.73 24.43 -7.51
N PRO A 194 2.00 24.76 -7.84
CA PRO A 194 2.31 26.03 -8.50
C PRO A 194 1.74 26.14 -9.91
N PHE A 195 1.52 25.02 -10.61
CA PHE A 195 0.85 25.01 -11.90
C PHE A 195 -0.63 25.36 -11.74
N VAL A 196 -1.34 24.62 -10.88
CA VAL A 196 -2.79 24.74 -10.70
C VAL A 196 -3.17 26.12 -10.16
N GLU A 197 -2.45 26.62 -9.15
CA GLU A 197 -2.72 27.93 -8.56
C GLU A 197 -2.61 29.05 -9.61
N ARG A 198 -1.53 29.08 -10.40
CA ARG A 198 -1.38 30.08 -11.47
C ARG A 198 -2.34 29.85 -12.64
N ARG A 199 -2.68 28.60 -12.96
CA ARG A 199 -3.62 28.32 -14.04
C ARG A 199 -5.05 28.78 -13.69
N ARG A 200 -5.41 28.80 -12.41
CA ARG A 200 -6.66 29.40 -11.90
C ARG A 200 -6.70 30.92 -12.08
N GLU A 201 -5.57 31.62 -11.90
CA GLU A 201 -5.47 33.07 -12.17
C GLU A 201 -5.79 33.42 -13.63
N HIS A 202 -5.55 32.48 -14.55
CA HIS A 202 -5.84 32.62 -15.98
C HIS A 202 -7.17 31.98 -16.42
N GLU A 203 -7.96 31.40 -15.51
CA GLU A 203 -9.17 30.65 -15.84
C GLU A 203 -10.23 31.51 -16.55
N ALA A 204 -10.37 32.79 -16.17
CA ALA A 204 -11.30 33.71 -16.83
C ALA A 204 -11.00 33.91 -18.33
N LYS A 205 -9.73 33.75 -18.74
CA LYS A 205 -9.29 33.91 -20.13
C LYS A 205 -9.22 32.56 -20.87
N LEU A 206 -8.79 31.51 -20.19
CA LEU A 206 -8.45 30.23 -20.81
C LEU A 206 -9.51 29.14 -20.58
N GLY A 207 -10.52 29.42 -19.77
CA GLY A 207 -11.55 28.47 -19.39
C GLY A 207 -11.11 27.48 -18.30
N PRO A 208 -12.06 26.64 -17.83
CA PRO A 208 -11.80 25.62 -16.81
C PRO A 208 -10.81 24.59 -17.34
N PHE A 209 -10.17 23.87 -16.41
CA PHE A 209 -9.14 22.90 -16.76
C PHE A 209 -9.11 21.70 -15.83
N THR A 210 -8.46 20.64 -16.29
CA THR A 210 -8.13 19.43 -15.54
C THR A 210 -6.65 19.10 -15.74
N VAL A 211 -6.02 18.56 -14.70
CA VAL A 211 -4.66 18.01 -14.73
C VAL A 211 -4.77 16.52 -14.43
N GLU A 212 -4.42 15.68 -15.41
CA GLU A 212 -4.37 14.22 -15.28
C GLU A 212 -2.92 13.76 -15.06
N LEU A 213 -2.65 13.19 -13.88
CA LEU A 213 -1.35 12.65 -13.50
C LEU A 213 -1.34 11.16 -13.81
N LEU A 214 -0.52 10.76 -14.77
CA LEU A 214 -0.51 9.41 -15.34
C LEU A 214 0.51 8.55 -14.59
N VAL A 215 0.06 7.77 -13.61
CA VAL A 215 0.92 7.04 -12.66
C VAL A 215 1.00 5.56 -13.04
N PRO A 216 2.16 5.05 -13.50
CA PRO A 216 2.32 3.62 -13.76
C PRO A 216 2.49 2.85 -12.45
N HIS A 217 1.84 1.68 -12.31
CA HIS A 217 1.82 0.91 -11.06
C HIS A 217 2.68 -0.35 -11.10
N ASN A 218 2.91 -0.97 -12.26
CA ASN A 218 3.61 -2.24 -12.34
C ASN A 218 5.07 -2.15 -12.78
N SER A 219 5.47 -1.02 -13.36
CA SER A 219 6.85 -0.74 -13.75
C SER A 219 7.10 0.76 -13.86
N PHE A 220 8.27 1.20 -13.38
CA PHE A 220 8.78 2.56 -13.61
C PHE A 220 9.80 2.62 -14.76
N HIS A 221 10.05 1.48 -15.38
CA HIS A 221 10.96 1.39 -16.51
C HIS A 221 10.48 2.27 -17.67
N GLY A 222 11.42 2.98 -18.30
CA GLY A 222 11.11 3.89 -19.40
C GLY A 222 10.46 5.22 -18.97
N LEU A 223 10.52 5.58 -17.68
CA LEU A 223 10.13 6.92 -17.21
C LEU A 223 11.22 7.99 -17.40
N ASP A 224 12.27 7.70 -18.18
CA ASP A 224 13.25 8.71 -18.54
C ASP A 224 12.63 9.80 -19.45
N ILE A 225 13.24 10.98 -19.42
CA ILE A 225 12.72 12.17 -20.11
C ILE A 225 12.61 11.94 -21.63
N ALA A 226 13.53 11.18 -22.24
CA ALA A 226 13.52 10.96 -23.68
C ALA A 226 12.33 10.08 -24.08
N ASN A 227 12.09 8.99 -23.35
CA ASN A 227 10.95 8.12 -23.61
C ASN A 227 9.61 8.81 -23.28
N VAL A 228 9.51 9.55 -22.18
CA VAL A 228 8.30 10.33 -21.85
C VAL A 228 7.96 11.35 -22.94
N ARG A 229 8.97 12.06 -23.49
CA ARG A 229 8.77 12.93 -24.65
C ARG A 229 8.25 12.17 -25.86
N HIS A 230 8.74 10.96 -26.10
CA HIS A 230 8.27 10.12 -27.20
C HIS A 230 6.81 9.67 -27.00
N VAL A 231 6.43 9.30 -25.78
CA VAL A 231 5.06 8.92 -25.40
C VAL A 231 4.06 10.06 -25.67
N PHE A 232 4.40 11.28 -25.24
CA PHE A 232 3.58 12.45 -25.57
C PHE A 232 3.63 12.81 -27.06
N GLY A 233 4.75 12.57 -27.73
CA GLY A 233 4.89 12.62 -29.17
C GLY A 233 4.51 13.96 -29.81
N ALA A 234 4.35 13.96 -31.14
CA ALA A 234 4.06 15.19 -31.90
C ALA A 234 2.62 15.73 -31.72
N GLY A 235 1.72 14.95 -31.10
CA GLY A 235 0.33 15.34 -30.86
C GLY A 235 0.14 16.17 -29.59
N CYS A 236 1.16 16.25 -28.74
CA CYS A 236 1.14 17.04 -27.52
C CYS A 236 2.18 18.17 -27.58
N GLU A 237 2.01 19.17 -26.73
CA GLU A 237 2.96 20.25 -26.51
C GLU A 237 3.08 20.55 -25.02
N GLN A 238 4.20 21.13 -24.61
CA GLN A 238 4.36 21.60 -23.24
C GLN A 238 3.83 23.03 -23.14
N SER A 239 3.00 23.26 -22.14
CA SER A 239 2.41 24.57 -21.86
C SER A 239 2.64 24.94 -20.40
N ASP A 240 2.90 26.23 -20.18
CA ASP A 240 2.92 26.83 -18.85
C ASP A 240 1.49 27.16 -18.35
N PRO A 241 1.33 27.63 -17.09
CA PRO A 241 0.02 27.94 -16.53
C PRO A 241 -0.76 29.05 -17.26
N SER A 242 -0.08 29.89 -18.05
CA SER A 242 -0.68 30.96 -18.87
C SER A 242 -1.01 30.50 -20.29
N GLY A 243 -0.69 29.25 -20.65
CA GLY A 243 -0.81 28.70 -21.99
C GLY A 243 0.30 29.16 -22.94
N GLY A 244 1.43 29.63 -22.40
CA GLY A 244 2.67 29.94 -23.11
C GLY A 244 3.66 28.78 -23.07
N ALA A 245 4.85 28.98 -23.66
CA ALA A 245 5.90 27.96 -23.77
C ALA A 245 7.14 28.23 -22.89
N GLU A 246 7.16 29.36 -22.16
CA GLU A 246 8.36 29.82 -21.45
C GLU A 246 8.21 29.77 -19.92
N GLY A 247 6.98 29.80 -19.42
CA GLY A 247 6.71 29.69 -17.99
C GLY A 247 7.07 28.32 -17.42
N ARG A 248 7.20 28.28 -16.10
CA ARG A 248 7.48 27.07 -15.32
C ARG A 248 6.54 27.00 -14.13
N PRO A 249 6.10 25.81 -13.68
CA PRO A 249 6.34 24.51 -14.28
C PRO A 249 5.54 24.34 -15.57
N MET A 250 5.95 23.41 -16.42
CA MET A 250 5.23 23.08 -17.65
C MET A 250 4.61 21.69 -17.52
N LEU A 251 3.39 21.55 -18.01
CA LEU A 251 2.72 20.27 -18.18
C LEU A 251 2.44 20.04 -19.67
N TRP A 252 2.14 18.82 -20.05
CA TRP A 252 1.78 18.49 -21.42
C TRP A 252 0.30 18.77 -21.67
N SER A 253 -0.06 19.22 -22.86
CA SER A 253 -1.45 19.29 -23.32
C SER A 253 -1.54 18.77 -24.75
N LEU A 254 -2.75 18.42 -25.20
CA LEU A 254 -2.97 18.19 -26.63
C LEU A 254 -2.79 19.52 -27.38
N LYS A 255 -2.17 19.49 -28.56
CA LYS A 255 -1.91 20.71 -29.33
C LYS A 255 -3.17 21.53 -29.55
N GLY A 256 -3.11 22.82 -29.22
CA GLY A 256 -4.26 23.73 -29.35
C GLY A 256 -5.35 23.55 -28.28
N LYS A 257 -5.20 22.62 -27.33
CA LYS A 257 -6.11 22.43 -26.19
C LYS A 257 -5.49 22.96 -24.90
N ARG A 258 -6.33 23.56 -24.06
CA ARG A 258 -5.94 24.25 -22.82
C ARG A 258 -6.84 23.95 -21.62
N ASP A 259 -7.72 22.96 -21.80
CA ASP A 259 -8.67 22.45 -20.82
C ASP A 259 -8.19 21.14 -20.18
N LEU A 260 -7.25 20.43 -20.80
CA LEU A 260 -6.70 19.19 -20.28
C LEU A 260 -5.17 19.17 -20.36
N TYR A 261 -4.55 19.01 -19.19
CA TYR A 261 -3.13 18.88 -19.02
C TYR A 261 -2.78 17.50 -18.48
N PHE A 262 -1.58 17.04 -18.81
CA PHE A 262 -1.05 15.75 -18.44
C PHE A 262 0.35 15.89 -17.87
N ASP A 263 0.70 15.00 -16.97
CA ASP A 263 2.09 14.77 -16.62
C ASP A 263 2.34 13.31 -16.25
N ILE A 264 3.56 12.86 -16.49
CA ILE A 264 4.04 11.55 -16.04
C ILE A 264 5.09 11.83 -14.97
N PRO A 265 4.91 11.40 -13.71
CA PRO A 265 5.80 11.73 -12.61
C PRO A 265 7.13 10.96 -12.73
N THR A 266 8.02 11.45 -13.59
CA THR A 266 9.36 10.89 -13.84
C THR A 266 10.23 10.80 -12.59
N THR A 267 9.87 11.50 -11.52
CA THR A 267 10.49 11.34 -10.19
C THR A 267 10.43 9.90 -9.68
N LEU A 268 9.43 9.09 -10.08
CA LEU A 268 9.33 7.67 -9.75
C LEU A 268 10.51 6.82 -10.25
N LEU A 269 11.26 7.29 -11.26
CA LEU A 269 12.52 6.67 -11.67
C LEU A 269 13.55 6.64 -10.53
N THR A 270 13.47 7.57 -9.59
CA THR A 270 14.32 7.55 -8.38
C THR A 270 13.92 6.40 -7.46
N ALA A 271 12.62 6.14 -7.30
CA ALA A 271 12.13 5.01 -6.54
C ALA A 271 12.55 3.67 -7.19
N GLU A 272 12.54 3.59 -8.53
CA GLU A 272 13.04 2.41 -9.25
C GLU A 272 14.49 2.08 -8.88
N ARG A 273 15.38 3.08 -8.85
CA ARG A 273 16.79 2.87 -8.49
C ARG A 273 16.95 2.34 -7.06
N VAL A 274 16.10 2.78 -6.14
CA VAL A 274 16.08 2.27 -4.76
C VAL A 274 15.58 0.84 -4.73
N ILE A 275 14.50 0.54 -5.45
CA ILE A 275 13.97 -0.83 -5.59
C ILE A 275 15.04 -1.75 -6.17
N ASP A 276 15.69 -1.37 -7.26
CA ASP A 276 16.72 -2.17 -7.92
C ASP A 276 17.94 -2.41 -7.04
N GLY A 277 18.41 -1.37 -6.35
CA GLY A 277 19.52 -1.49 -5.40
C GLY A 277 19.18 -2.40 -4.21
N TYR A 278 17.91 -2.37 -3.76
CA TYR A 278 17.46 -3.16 -2.63
C TYR A 278 17.13 -4.62 -2.99
N MET A 279 16.47 -4.83 -4.12
CA MET A 279 15.89 -6.10 -4.56
C MET A 279 16.83 -6.95 -5.44
N ASN A 280 18.06 -6.47 -5.65
CA ASN A 280 19.11 -7.10 -6.46
C ASN A 280 19.10 -8.63 -6.36
N ASN A 281 19.14 -9.37 -7.49
CA ASN A 281 19.20 -10.84 -7.70
C ASN A 281 18.46 -11.81 -6.74
N THR A 282 17.73 -11.30 -5.74
CA THR A 282 17.14 -12.06 -4.63
C THR A 282 15.63 -12.02 -4.67
N ALA A 283 15.05 -11.01 -5.33
CA ALA A 283 13.63 -10.92 -5.58
C ALA A 283 13.24 -11.49 -6.95
N THR A 284 12.12 -12.18 -6.99
CA THR A 284 11.44 -12.59 -8.20
C THR A 284 10.84 -11.39 -8.93
N ALA A 285 10.52 -11.55 -10.22
CA ALA A 285 9.84 -10.52 -11.00
C ALA A 285 8.48 -10.13 -10.39
N THR A 286 7.76 -11.09 -9.80
CA THR A 286 6.48 -10.87 -9.12
C THR A 286 6.65 -9.96 -7.90
N GLU A 287 7.68 -10.18 -7.09
CA GLU A 287 7.94 -9.36 -5.90
C GLU A 287 8.43 -7.96 -6.27
N LYS A 288 9.24 -7.85 -7.32
CA LYS A 288 9.64 -6.57 -7.87
C LYS A 288 8.41 -5.78 -8.34
N ALA A 289 7.49 -6.42 -9.06
CA ALA A 289 6.21 -5.84 -9.44
C ALA A 289 5.36 -5.41 -8.23
N ARG A 290 5.29 -6.24 -7.17
CA ARG A 290 4.65 -5.86 -5.89
C ARG A 290 5.29 -4.61 -5.28
N MET A 291 6.61 -4.49 -5.33
CA MET A 291 7.32 -3.33 -4.81
C MET A 291 7.02 -2.07 -5.63
N TYR A 292 7.03 -2.15 -6.95
CA TYR A 292 6.63 -1.04 -7.83
C TYR A 292 5.22 -0.57 -7.50
N ARG A 293 4.27 -1.50 -7.36
CA ARG A 293 2.87 -1.18 -6.99
C ARG A 293 2.79 -0.48 -5.64
N SER A 294 3.48 -1.02 -4.63
CA SER A 294 3.54 -0.41 -3.31
C SER A 294 4.06 1.03 -3.39
N GLN A 295 5.16 1.26 -4.11
CA GLN A 295 5.69 2.62 -4.30
C GLN A 295 4.73 3.54 -5.09
N ALA A 296 4.11 3.04 -6.15
CA ALA A 296 3.15 3.79 -6.96
C ALA A 296 1.91 4.19 -6.15
N ASN A 297 1.35 3.26 -5.38
CA ASN A 297 0.26 3.51 -4.44
C ASN A 297 0.66 4.55 -3.39
N ALA A 298 1.86 4.44 -2.82
CA ALA A 298 2.37 5.42 -1.87
C ALA A 298 2.45 6.83 -2.47
N PHE A 299 2.92 6.93 -3.72
CA PHE A 299 2.98 8.20 -4.45
C PHE A 299 1.60 8.76 -4.75
N ALA A 300 0.75 7.97 -5.41
CA ALA A 300 -0.59 8.35 -5.84
C ALA A 300 -1.45 8.81 -4.66
N ASN A 301 -1.38 8.10 -3.54
CA ASN A 301 -2.15 8.41 -2.34
C ASN A 301 -1.70 9.72 -1.67
N GLU A 302 -0.39 9.98 -1.60
CA GLU A 302 0.13 11.26 -1.13
C GLU A 302 -0.34 12.42 -2.01
N VAL A 303 -0.28 12.25 -3.34
CA VAL A 303 -0.75 13.26 -4.28
C VAL A 303 -2.26 13.48 -4.15
N ARG A 304 -3.07 12.41 -4.04
CA ARG A 304 -4.52 12.49 -3.80
C ARG A 304 -4.85 13.28 -2.54
N MET A 305 -4.18 12.95 -1.43
CA MET A 305 -4.40 13.61 -0.14
C MET A 305 -4.12 15.11 -0.22
N ARG A 306 -3.02 15.50 -0.87
CA ARG A 306 -2.67 16.91 -1.09
C ARG A 306 -3.57 17.61 -2.11
N SER A 307 -4.09 16.86 -3.07
CA SER A 307 -5.01 17.35 -4.10
C SER A 307 -6.45 17.50 -3.61
N LYS A 308 -6.78 17.16 -2.35
CA LYS A 308 -8.15 17.34 -1.80
C LYS A 308 -8.68 18.78 -1.94
N ALA A 309 -7.79 19.79 -1.91
CA ALA A 309 -8.13 21.20 -2.13
C ALA A 309 -8.08 21.64 -3.61
N PHE A 310 -7.71 20.73 -4.52
CA PHE A 310 -7.45 20.97 -5.94
C PHE A 310 -8.28 20.01 -6.80
N ARG A 311 -9.56 20.33 -6.97
CA ARG A 311 -10.55 19.55 -7.75
C ARG A 311 -10.16 19.29 -9.21
N GLU A 312 -9.25 20.11 -9.74
CA GLU A 312 -8.73 20.03 -11.10
C GLU A 312 -7.74 18.88 -11.27
N VAL A 313 -7.12 18.40 -10.19
CA VAL A 313 -6.10 17.35 -10.24
C VAL A 313 -6.75 15.98 -10.12
N ARG A 314 -6.45 15.11 -11.07
CA ARG A 314 -6.89 13.72 -11.12
C ARG A 314 -5.68 12.81 -11.29
N ILE A 315 -5.65 11.74 -10.52
CA ILE A 315 -4.66 10.68 -10.69
C ILE A 315 -5.29 9.62 -11.59
N VAL A 316 -4.58 9.22 -12.64
CA VAL A 316 -4.97 8.14 -13.54
C VAL A 316 -3.98 7.00 -13.33
N ASP A 317 -4.45 5.96 -12.64
CA ASP A 317 -3.65 4.76 -12.37
C ASP A 317 -3.59 3.91 -13.64
N LEU A 318 -2.37 3.66 -14.11
CA LEU A 318 -2.10 2.90 -15.32
C LEU A 318 -1.09 1.81 -14.98
N HIS A 319 -1.06 0.73 -15.75
CA HIS A 319 -0.22 -0.43 -15.54
C HIS A 319 1.25 -0.07 -15.77
N ASP A 320 1.56 0.54 -16.91
CA ASP A 320 2.92 0.88 -17.35
C ASP A 320 2.91 2.00 -18.41
N ILE A 321 4.08 2.26 -18.98
CA ILE A 321 4.29 3.30 -19.99
C ILE A 321 3.57 3.03 -21.32
N ASP A 322 3.33 1.78 -21.68
CA ASP A 322 2.62 1.42 -22.92
C ASP A 322 1.11 1.61 -22.75
N GLU A 323 0.56 1.34 -21.56
CA GLU A 323 -0.82 1.72 -21.26
C GLU A 323 -1.01 3.24 -21.24
N ILE A 324 -0.03 4.00 -20.73
CA ILE A 324 -0.03 5.47 -20.84
C ILE A 324 -0.10 5.92 -22.30
N ARG A 325 0.69 5.30 -23.19
CA ARG A 325 0.65 5.61 -24.63
C ARG A 325 -0.75 5.38 -25.21
N THR A 326 -1.34 4.23 -24.91
CA THR A 326 -2.68 3.84 -25.38
C THR A 326 -3.76 4.79 -24.83
N TYR A 327 -3.65 5.18 -23.56
CA TYR A 327 -4.53 6.15 -22.92
C TYR A 327 -4.49 7.51 -23.63
N LEU A 328 -3.29 8.03 -23.92
CA LEU A 328 -3.11 9.30 -24.62
C LEU A 328 -3.63 9.24 -26.07
N GLU A 329 -3.43 8.12 -26.77
CA GLU A 329 -3.99 7.91 -28.11
C GLU A 329 -5.52 7.93 -28.12
N ALA A 330 -6.15 7.31 -27.12
CA ALA A 330 -7.61 7.35 -26.96
C ALA A 330 -8.09 8.79 -26.70
N LYS A 331 -7.41 9.55 -25.85
CA LYS A 331 -7.72 10.98 -25.58
C LYS A 331 -7.60 11.85 -26.82
N ARG A 332 -6.60 11.61 -27.67
CA ARG A 332 -6.43 12.32 -28.96
C ARG A 332 -7.56 12.04 -29.95
N LYS A 333 -8.11 10.83 -29.95
CA LYS A 333 -9.24 10.46 -30.82
C LYS A 333 -10.58 10.98 -30.32
N ALA A 334 -10.72 11.17 -29.01
CA ALA A 334 -11.98 11.49 -28.35
C ALA A 334 -12.36 12.97 -28.40
N GLY A 335 -11.48 13.88 -28.80
CA GLY A 335 -11.86 15.28 -28.99
C GLY A 335 -10.97 16.03 -29.92
#